data_AF-S4MFV7-F1
#
_entry.id   AF-S4MFV7-F1
#
_cell.length_a   1.000
_cell.length_b   1.000
_cell.length_c   1.000
_cell.angle_alpha   90.00
_cell.angle_beta   90.00
_cell.angle_gamma   90.00
#
_symmetry.space_group_name_H-M   'P 1'
#
loop_
_entity.id
_entity.type
_entity.pdbx_description
1 polymer ?
#
loop_
_entity_poly.entity_id
_entity_poly.type
_entity_poly.pdbx_seq_one_letter_code
_entity_poly.pdbx_strand_id
1 'polypeptide(L)'
;MSYAVYKATKKQGDPRRSGGHRTLTHTWLWAVLIGAGTSAVAITSDRWGVLAILFVHLVLAIEGLLWRAARGSSSDVLVWLLAAATAWILAGVLDKPGNGADWLFTAPGQEYLWLGLPVVLGALVHDLGDALTVSGCPVLWPIPVGRKRWYPVGPPKALRFRAGSWVELRVLMPVFMLLGGVGCAAALNVI
;
A
#
# COMPACT_ATOMS: atom_id res chain seq x y z
N MET A 1 -8.51 16.12 2.41
CA MET A 1 -7.09 16.24 2.83
C MET A 1 -6.11 16.34 1.64
N SER A 2 -5.91 15.26 0.87
CA SER A 2 -4.91 15.18 -0.21
C SER A 2 -4.94 16.34 -1.23
N TYR A 3 -6.14 16.81 -1.60
CA TYR A 3 -6.34 17.94 -2.50
C TYR A 3 -5.97 19.30 -1.88
N ALA A 4 -6.19 19.47 -0.58
CA ALA A 4 -5.83 20.71 0.12
C ALA A 4 -4.31 20.90 0.15
N VAL A 5 -3.57 19.82 0.44
CA VAL A 5 -2.09 19.83 0.39
C VAL A 5 -1.58 20.11 -1.03
N TYR A 6 -2.24 19.57 -2.05
CA TYR A 6 -1.94 19.90 -3.44
C TYR A 6 -2.11 21.40 -3.70
N LYS A 7 -3.28 21.97 -3.39
CA LYS A 7 -3.53 23.40 -3.60
C LYS A 7 -2.53 24.30 -2.86
N ALA A 8 -2.20 23.95 -1.63
CA ALA A 8 -1.31 24.73 -0.78
C ALA A 8 0.15 24.70 -1.25
N THR A 9 0.59 23.61 -1.90
CA THR A 9 2.02 23.40 -2.20
C THR A 9 2.35 23.38 -3.69
N LYS A 10 1.35 23.45 -4.59
CA LYS A 10 1.59 23.44 -6.04
C LYS A 10 2.39 24.66 -6.50
N LYS A 11 3.32 24.43 -7.43
CA LYS A 11 4.03 25.47 -8.19
C LYS A 11 3.20 25.95 -9.37
N GLN A 12 3.62 27.05 -9.98
CA GLN A 12 3.00 27.60 -11.20
C GLN A 12 3.01 26.60 -12.37
N GLY A 13 4.02 25.74 -12.48
CA GLY A 13 4.11 24.72 -13.52
C GLY A 13 3.24 23.48 -13.29
N ASP A 14 2.68 23.31 -12.08
CA ASP A 14 1.81 22.18 -11.76
C ASP A 14 0.40 22.38 -12.37
N PRO A 15 -0.23 21.33 -12.92
CA PRO A 15 -1.52 21.45 -13.61
C PRO A 15 -2.64 21.90 -12.66
N ARG A 16 -3.69 22.52 -13.20
CA ARG A 16 -4.92 22.70 -12.44
C ARG A 16 -5.60 21.34 -12.29
N ARG A 17 -6.05 21.01 -11.08
CA ARG A 17 -6.76 19.76 -10.75
C ARG A 17 -8.00 20.10 -9.95
N SER A 18 -9.04 19.27 -10.07
CA SER A 18 -10.29 19.37 -9.30
C SER A 18 -10.37 18.37 -8.14
N GLY A 19 -9.43 17.43 -8.02
CA GLY A 19 -9.42 16.39 -6.99
C GLY A 19 -8.03 16.00 -6.48
N GLY A 20 -7.99 15.29 -5.35
CA GLY A 20 -6.78 14.87 -4.64
C GLY A 20 -6.32 13.44 -4.94
N HIS A 21 -6.93 12.80 -5.94
CA HIS A 21 -6.47 11.50 -6.41
C HIS A 21 -5.09 11.65 -7.06
N ARG A 22 -4.17 10.76 -6.69
CA ARG A 22 -2.75 10.80 -7.09
C ARG A 22 -2.04 12.10 -6.70
N THR A 23 -2.29 12.56 -5.47
CA THR A 23 -1.51 13.64 -4.86
C THR A 23 -0.83 13.14 -3.60
N LEU A 24 -1.15 13.65 -2.40
CA LEU A 24 -0.39 13.38 -1.17
C LEU A 24 -0.18 11.88 -0.91
N THR A 25 -1.22 11.07 -1.10
CA THR A 25 -1.15 9.63 -0.81
C THR A 25 -0.21 8.85 -1.73
N HIS A 26 0.25 9.46 -2.83
CA HIS A 26 1.12 8.84 -3.83
C HIS A 26 2.51 9.51 -3.81
N THR A 27 3.07 9.60 -2.61
CA THR A 27 4.36 10.25 -2.34
C THR A 27 5.17 9.41 -1.37
N TRP A 28 6.50 9.38 -1.53
CA TRP A 28 7.38 8.68 -0.58
C TRP A 28 7.22 9.24 0.84
N LEU A 29 6.98 10.54 0.96
CA LEU A 29 6.79 11.19 2.25
C LEU A 29 5.53 10.67 2.93
N TRP A 30 4.42 10.51 2.20
CA TRP A 30 3.22 9.88 2.76
C TRP A 30 3.45 8.43 3.14
N ALA A 31 4.17 7.65 2.32
CA ALA A 31 4.52 6.27 2.64
C ALA A 31 5.29 6.18 3.97
N VAL A 32 6.31 7.02 4.17
CA VAL A 32 7.07 7.07 5.42
C VAL A 32 6.21 7.53 6.60
N LEU A 33 5.38 8.56 6.42
CA LEU A 33 4.51 9.07 7.49
C LEU A 33 3.49 8.03 7.93
N ILE A 34 2.83 7.34 6.99
CA ILE A 34 1.83 6.33 7.33
C ILE A 34 2.50 5.10 7.95
N GLY A 35 3.66 4.66 7.45
CA GLY A 35 4.40 3.55 8.04
C GLY A 35 4.93 3.85 9.46
N ALA A 36 5.45 5.05 9.69
CA ALA A 36 5.83 5.49 11.03
C ALA A 36 4.62 5.56 11.97
N GLY A 37 3.49 6.09 11.48
CA GLY A 37 2.23 6.11 12.22
C GLY A 37 1.72 4.71 12.56
N THR A 38 1.79 3.76 11.62
CA THR A 38 1.47 2.35 11.84
C THR A 38 2.35 1.73 12.93
N SER A 39 3.66 1.97 12.88
CA SER A 39 4.59 1.46 13.90
C SER A 39 4.29 2.05 15.27
N ALA A 40 3.99 3.35 15.34
CA ALA A 40 3.60 4.02 16.57
C ALA A 40 2.30 3.46 17.15
N VAL A 41 1.29 3.20 16.32
CA VAL A 41 0.03 2.55 16.75
C VAL A 41 0.30 1.14 17.25
N ALA A 42 1.15 0.37 16.55
CA ALA A 42 1.46 -1.00 16.92
C ALA A 42 2.07 -1.11 18.33
N ILE A 43 3.02 -0.22 18.68
CA ILE A 43 3.67 -0.24 20.00
C ILE A 43 2.84 0.41 21.13
N THR A 44 1.86 1.26 20.80
CA THR A 44 1.08 2.00 21.82
C THR A 44 -0.29 1.40 22.11
N SER A 45 -0.78 0.50 21.24
CA SER A 45 -2.15 -0.03 21.31
C SER A 45 -2.19 -1.57 21.43
N ASP A 46 -1.06 -2.18 21.78
CA ASP A 46 -0.86 -3.62 21.91
C ASP A 46 -1.45 -4.40 20.70
N ARG A 47 -1.97 -5.60 20.97
CA ARG A 47 -2.62 -6.46 19.98
C ARG A 47 -3.77 -5.79 19.23
N TRP A 48 -4.52 -4.89 19.86
CA TRP A 48 -5.68 -4.24 19.24
C TRP A 48 -5.27 -3.25 18.16
N GLY A 49 -4.16 -2.53 18.34
CA GLY A 49 -3.54 -1.71 17.29
C GLY A 49 -3.15 -2.54 16.08
N VAL A 50 -2.47 -3.66 16.31
CA VAL A 50 -2.04 -4.59 15.26
C VAL A 50 -3.23 -5.15 14.48
N LEU A 51 -4.30 -5.55 15.17
CA LEU A 51 -5.53 -6.03 14.53
C LEU A 51 -6.18 -4.96 13.65
N ALA A 52 -6.27 -3.72 14.12
CA ALA A 52 -6.83 -2.61 13.35
C ALA A 52 -5.98 -2.32 12.09
N ILE A 53 -4.66 -2.32 12.23
CA ILE A 53 -3.72 -2.14 11.12
C ILE A 53 -3.91 -3.24 10.07
N LEU A 54 -3.87 -4.50 10.49
CA LEU A 54 -4.03 -5.66 9.60
C LEU A 54 -5.39 -5.64 8.92
N PHE A 55 -6.46 -5.38 9.66
CA PHE A 55 -7.82 -5.30 9.12
C PHE A 55 -7.93 -4.26 8.00
N VAL A 56 -7.49 -3.03 8.24
CA VAL A 56 -7.57 -1.95 7.24
C VAL A 56 -6.78 -2.31 5.99
N HIS A 57 -5.55 -2.83 6.14
CA HIS A 57 -4.73 -3.19 4.99
C HIS A 57 -5.29 -4.38 4.21
N LEU A 58 -5.88 -5.37 4.90
CA LEU A 58 -6.51 -6.52 4.25
C LEU A 58 -7.77 -6.13 3.49
N VAL A 59 -8.62 -5.24 4.04
CA VAL A 59 -9.76 -4.69 3.30
C VAL A 59 -9.28 -4.01 2.02
N LEU A 60 -8.29 -3.12 2.11
CA LEU A 60 -7.74 -2.43 0.94
C LEU A 60 -7.12 -3.39 -0.08
N ALA A 61 -6.43 -4.44 0.39
CA ALA A 61 -5.83 -5.45 -0.49
C ALA A 61 -6.89 -6.27 -1.21
N ILE A 62 -7.94 -6.72 -0.51
CA ILE A 62 -9.04 -7.51 -1.08
C ILE A 62 -9.85 -6.66 -2.06
N GLU A 63 -10.24 -5.45 -1.68
CA GLU A 63 -10.99 -4.55 -2.57
C GLU A 63 -10.17 -4.16 -3.80
N GLY A 64 -8.85 -3.95 -3.65
CA GLY A 64 -7.97 -3.61 -4.76
C GLY A 64 -7.73 -4.78 -5.72
N LEU A 65 -7.37 -5.95 -5.20
CA LEU A 65 -6.98 -7.11 -5.99
C LEU A 65 -8.19 -7.86 -6.56
N LEU A 66 -9.23 -8.03 -5.75
CA LEU A 66 -10.42 -8.78 -6.08
C LEU A 66 -11.60 -7.86 -6.43
N TRP A 67 -11.34 -6.62 -6.86
CA TRP A 67 -12.38 -5.60 -7.09
C TRP A 67 -13.57 -6.08 -7.92
N ARG A 68 -13.38 -7.01 -8.86
CA ARG A 68 -14.47 -7.59 -9.67
C ARG A 68 -15.37 -8.53 -8.87
N ALA A 69 -14.77 -9.33 -8.00
CA ALA A 69 -15.47 -10.23 -7.09
C ALA A 69 -16.01 -9.49 -5.85
N ALA A 70 -15.38 -8.36 -5.48
CA ALA A 70 -15.78 -7.48 -4.39
C ALA A 70 -16.81 -6.41 -4.81
N ARG A 71 -17.48 -6.56 -5.95
CA ARG A 71 -18.59 -5.67 -6.38
C ARG A 71 -19.93 -6.36 -6.20
N GLY A 72 -20.67 -5.98 -5.15
CA GLY A 72 -22.07 -6.35 -4.91
C GLY A 72 -22.58 -5.82 -3.57
N SER A 73 -23.89 -5.62 -3.41
CA SER A 73 -24.45 -5.08 -2.15
C SER A 73 -24.20 -5.96 -0.92
N SER A 74 -23.83 -7.23 -1.11
CA SER A 74 -23.43 -8.18 -0.05
C SER A 74 -21.91 -8.44 0.01
N SER A 75 -21.09 -7.84 -0.86
CA SER A 75 -19.65 -8.11 -0.89
C SER A 75 -18.92 -7.47 0.27
N ASP A 76 -19.33 -6.28 0.71
CA ASP A 76 -18.56 -5.51 1.70
C ASP A 76 -18.50 -6.23 3.05
N VAL A 77 -19.62 -6.78 3.51
CA VAL A 77 -19.65 -7.59 4.74
C VAL A 77 -18.76 -8.82 4.62
N LEU A 78 -18.76 -9.50 3.47
CA LEU A 78 -17.90 -10.66 3.25
C LEU A 78 -16.41 -10.27 3.21
N VAL A 79 -16.08 -9.13 2.59
CA VAL A 79 -14.71 -8.58 2.58
C VAL A 79 -14.28 -8.24 4.00
N TRP A 80 -15.12 -7.60 4.80
CA TRP A 80 -14.80 -7.26 6.18
C TRP A 80 -14.67 -8.50 7.06
N LEU A 81 -15.54 -9.50 6.90
CA LEU A 81 -15.43 -10.77 7.63
C LEU A 81 -14.15 -11.51 7.27
N LEU A 82 -13.81 -11.58 5.97
CA LEU A 82 -12.57 -12.19 5.51
C LEU A 82 -11.35 -11.43 6.06
N ALA A 83 -11.32 -10.10 5.93
CA ALA A 83 -10.24 -9.27 6.45
C ALA A 83 -10.10 -9.41 7.97
N ALA A 84 -11.20 -9.45 8.72
CA ALA A 84 -11.19 -9.62 10.17
C ALA A 84 -10.69 -11.02 10.58
N ALA A 85 -11.17 -12.07 9.93
CA ALA A 85 -10.73 -13.44 10.18
C ALA A 85 -9.23 -13.61 9.86
N THR A 86 -8.78 -13.10 8.72
CA THR A 86 -7.36 -13.14 8.34
C THR A 86 -6.50 -12.29 9.27
N ALA A 87 -6.93 -11.09 9.65
CA ALA A 87 -6.23 -10.25 10.63
C ALA A 87 -6.07 -10.96 11.98
N TRP A 88 -7.14 -11.60 12.45
CA TRP A 88 -7.13 -12.36 13.71
C TRP A 88 -6.12 -13.52 13.69
N ILE A 89 -6.13 -14.30 12.60
CA ILE A 89 -5.20 -15.42 12.41
C ILE A 89 -3.76 -14.90 12.33
N LEU A 90 -3.50 -13.87 11.52
CA LEU A 90 -2.16 -13.31 11.34
C LEU A 90 -1.60 -12.73 12.64
N ALA A 91 -2.38 -11.93 13.37
CA ALA A 91 -1.97 -11.41 14.68
C ALA A 91 -1.61 -12.58 15.62
N GLY A 92 -2.46 -13.61 15.67
CA GLY A 92 -2.20 -14.81 16.48
C GLY A 92 -0.98 -15.62 16.05
N VAL A 93 -0.59 -15.59 14.77
CA VAL A 93 0.67 -16.19 14.30
C VAL A 93 1.85 -15.34 14.73
N LEU A 94 1.78 -14.02 14.56
CA LEU A 94 2.87 -13.10 14.90
C LEU A 94 3.15 -13.05 16.42
N ASP A 95 2.11 -13.17 17.25
CA ASP A 95 2.22 -13.24 18.73
C ASP A 95 2.99 -14.47 19.24
N LYS A 96 3.15 -15.53 18.44
CA LYS A 96 3.86 -16.73 18.89
C LYS A 96 5.37 -16.45 18.99
N PRO A 97 6.05 -16.96 20.04
CA PRO A 97 7.50 -16.82 20.17
C PRO A 97 8.23 -17.29 18.92
N GLY A 98 9.11 -16.45 18.37
CA GLY A 98 9.93 -16.75 17.19
C GLY A 98 9.24 -16.60 15.83
N ASN A 99 7.98 -16.15 15.77
CA ASN A 99 7.29 -15.99 14.49
C ASN A 99 7.35 -14.56 13.91
N GLY A 100 7.21 -13.52 14.73
CA GLY A 100 7.19 -12.19 14.14
C GLY A 100 7.06 -10.99 15.06
N ALA A 101 6.51 -11.09 16.26
CA ALA A 101 6.38 -9.93 17.15
C ALA A 101 7.71 -9.20 17.37
N ASP A 102 8.82 -9.95 17.47
CA ASP A 102 10.18 -9.51 17.76
C ASP A 102 11.15 -9.58 16.55
N TRP A 103 10.63 -9.74 15.31
CA TRP A 103 11.45 -10.05 14.12
C TRP A 103 12.66 -9.12 13.89
N LEU A 104 12.46 -7.80 13.97
CA LEU A 104 13.53 -6.80 13.74
C LEU A 104 14.01 -6.14 15.04
N PHE A 105 13.16 -6.11 16.06
CA PHE A 105 13.37 -5.40 17.31
C PHE A 105 13.02 -6.34 18.46
N THR A 106 13.98 -6.56 19.36
CA THR A 106 13.88 -7.58 20.42
C THR A 106 13.83 -6.99 21.83
N ALA A 107 13.94 -5.67 21.98
CA ALA A 107 13.86 -5.05 23.31
C ALA A 107 12.40 -5.02 23.80
N PRO A 108 12.16 -5.14 25.12
CA PRO A 108 10.81 -5.09 25.68
C PRO A 108 10.07 -3.81 25.27
N GLY A 109 8.82 -3.93 24.84
CA GLY A 109 7.99 -2.79 24.40
C GLY A 109 8.24 -2.36 22.94
N GLN A 110 9.04 -3.11 22.19
CA GLN A 110 9.27 -2.89 20.74
C GLN A 110 8.58 -3.93 19.86
N GLU A 111 7.71 -4.75 20.45
CA GLU A 111 6.92 -5.74 19.74
C GLU A 111 6.15 -5.03 18.61
N TYR A 112 6.20 -5.60 17.40
CA TYR A 112 5.53 -5.06 16.21
C TYR A 112 6.03 -3.71 15.69
N LEU A 113 7.08 -3.13 16.26
CA LEU A 113 7.63 -1.84 15.82
C LEU A 113 8.02 -1.87 14.32
N TRP A 114 8.33 -3.04 13.78
CA TRP A 114 8.67 -3.23 12.37
C TRP A 114 7.46 -3.21 11.42
N LEU A 115 6.21 -3.28 11.91
CA LEU A 115 5.01 -3.35 11.06
C LEU A 115 4.85 -2.15 10.12
N GLY A 116 5.47 -1.00 10.42
CA GLY A 116 5.52 0.12 9.48
C GLY A 116 6.33 -0.17 8.22
N LEU A 117 7.38 -0.98 8.30
CA LEU A 117 8.26 -1.27 7.15
C LEU A 117 7.49 -1.89 5.97
N PRO A 118 6.70 -2.97 6.11
CA PRO A 118 5.92 -3.49 5.01
C PRO A 118 4.88 -2.50 4.50
N VAL A 119 4.35 -1.60 5.35
CA VAL A 119 3.44 -0.52 4.92
C VAL A 119 4.17 0.49 4.03
N VAL A 120 5.36 0.96 4.44
CA VAL A 120 6.20 1.85 3.61
C VAL A 120 6.52 1.18 2.28
N LEU A 121 7.02 -0.05 2.31
CA LEU A 121 7.41 -0.79 1.12
C LEU A 121 6.23 -1.02 0.18
N GLY A 122 5.08 -1.44 0.72
CA GLY A 122 3.85 -1.63 -0.06
C GLY A 122 3.37 -0.35 -0.72
N ALA A 123 3.36 0.77 0.00
CA ALA A 123 2.99 2.08 -0.56
C ALA A 123 3.95 2.54 -1.65
N LEU A 124 5.27 2.37 -1.46
CA LEU A 124 6.27 2.70 -2.48
C LEU A 124 6.15 1.82 -3.72
N VAL A 125 5.94 0.50 -3.56
CA VAL A 125 5.71 -0.42 -4.67
C VAL A 125 4.44 -0.07 -5.42
N HIS A 126 3.37 0.31 -4.71
CA HIS A 126 2.14 0.83 -5.31
C HIS A 126 2.41 2.09 -6.15
N ASP A 127 3.10 3.07 -5.57
CA ASP A 127 3.45 4.32 -6.26
C ASP A 127 4.35 4.11 -7.48
N LEU A 128 5.27 3.15 -7.41
CA LEU A 128 6.10 2.72 -8.53
C LEU A 128 5.25 2.07 -9.62
N GLY A 129 4.30 1.21 -9.26
CA GLY A 129 3.33 0.65 -10.19
C GLY A 129 2.54 1.75 -10.92
N ASP A 130 2.06 2.75 -10.19
CA ASP A 130 1.35 3.91 -10.76
C ASP A 130 2.28 4.76 -11.65
N ALA A 131 3.56 4.89 -11.30
CA ALA A 131 4.58 5.58 -12.09
C ALA A 131 4.84 4.92 -13.46
N LEU A 132 4.68 3.59 -13.55
CA LEU A 132 4.81 2.84 -14.81
C LEU A 132 3.62 3.07 -15.76
N THR A 133 2.51 3.61 -15.26
CA THR A 133 1.35 3.91 -16.10
C THR A 133 1.55 5.19 -16.93
N VAL A 134 0.70 5.40 -17.95
CA VAL A 134 0.71 6.62 -18.77
C VAL A 134 0.60 7.90 -17.91
N SER A 135 -0.14 7.85 -16.80
CA SER A 135 -0.37 9.00 -15.92
C SER A 135 0.84 9.40 -15.09
N GLY A 136 1.74 8.46 -14.78
CA GLY A 136 2.83 8.66 -13.82
C GLY A 136 2.34 8.90 -12.39
N CYS A 137 3.30 9.08 -11.48
CA CYS A 137 3.06 9.24 -10.04
C CYS A 137 3.94 10.35 -9.46
N PRO A 138 3.43 11.27 -8.60
CA PRO A 138 4.23 12.33 -8.00
C PRO A 138 5.08 11.85 -6.81
N VAL A 139 5.69 10.66 -6.92
CA VAL A 139 6.35 9.98 -5.81
C VAL A 139 7.39 10.86 -5.12
N LEU A 140 8.12 11.70 -5.87
CA LEU A 140 9.21 12.56 -5.39
C LEU A 140 8.77 13.80 -4.60
N TRP A 141 7.46 14.11 -4.56
CA TRP A 141 6.98 15.23 -3.75
C TRP A 141 7.46 15.06 -2.30
N PRO A 142 7.99 16.12 -1.63
CA PRO A 142 7.89 17.54 -1.98
C PRO A 142 9.05 18.11 -2.82
N ILE A 143 9.95 17.27 -3.33
CA ILE A 143 11.14 17.69 -4.07
C ILE A 143 10.72 18.13 -5.49
N PRO A 144 10.97 19.38 -5.91
CA PRO A 144 10.57 19.85 -7.23
C PRO A 144 11.45 19.28 -8.35
N VAL A 145 10.82 18.91 -9.46
CA VAL A 145 11.49 18.52 -10.70
C VAL A 145 11.18 19.58 -11.75
N GLY A 146 12.17 20.43 -12.05
CA GLY A 146 12.01 21.61 -12.90
C GLY A 146 10.98 22.60 -12.33
N ARG A 147 9.99 22.99 -13.14
CA ARG A 147 8.93 23.95 -12.76
C ARG A 147 7.76 23.33 -11.98
N LYS A 148 7.80 22.02 -11.72
CA LYS A 148 6.71 21.25 -11.10
C LYS A 148 7.13 20.72 -9.74
N ARG A 149 6.28 20.85 -8.72
CA ARG A 149 6.48 20.16 -7.43
C ARG A 149 5.74 18.83 -7.39
N TRP A 150 4.67 18.72 -8.15
CA TRP A 150 3.88 17.50 -8.31
C TRP A 150 4.19 16.87 -9.67
N TYR A 151 5.47 16.58 -9.90
CA TYR A 151 5.92 16.03 -11.18
C TYR A 151 5.56 14.54 -11.29
N PRO A 152 4.77 14.13 -12.30
CA PRO A 152 4.39 12.73 -12.48
C PRO A 152 5.59 11.94 -13.03
N VAL A 153 6.36 11.35 -12.13
CA VAL A 153 7.47 10.46 -12.45
C VAL A 153 6.94 9.25 -13.19
N GLY A 154 7.69 8.82 -14.19
CA GLY A 154 7.44 7.60 -14.94
C GLY A 154 8.53 7.39 -16.00
N PRO A 155 8.71 6.16 -16.49
CA PRO A 155 9.73 5.83 -17.48
C PRO A 155 9.48 6.53 -18.83
N PRO A 156 10.38 6.42 -19.83
CA PRO A 156 10.12 6.88 -21.19
C PRO A 156 8.75 6.41 -21.72
N LYS A 157 8.08 7.22 -22.54
CA LYS A 157 6.70 6.98 -22.97
C LYS A 157 6.45 5.59 -23.57
N ALA A 158 7.44 5.03 -24.27
CA ALA A 158 7.36 3.71 -24.90
C ALA A 158 7.26 2.54 -23.90
N LEU A 159 7.74 2.72 -22.66
CA LEU A 159 7.69 1.70 -21.61
C LEU A 159 6.43 1.79 -20.75
N ARG A 160 5.56 2.78 -20.98
CA ARG A 160 4.37 3.00 -20.16
C ARG A 160 3.20 2.17 -20.67
N PHE A 161 2.45 1.57 -19.75
CA PHE A 161 1.22 0.85 -20.07
C PHE A 161 -0.03 1.62 -19.61
N ARG A 162 -1.18 1.26 -20.17
CA ARG A 162 -2.48 1.82 -19.77
C ARG A 162 -3.08 0.95 -18.67
N ALA A 163 -3.41 1.57 -17.55
CA ALA A 163 -4.16 0.94 -16.47
C ALA A 163 -5.56 0.47 -16.96
N GLY A 164 -6.00 -0.72 -16.56
CA GLY A 164 -7.21 -1.39 -17.02
C GLY A 164 -7.13 -1.93 -18.45
N SER A 165 -5.95 -2.03 -19.06
CA SER A 165 -5.80 -2.57 -20.42
C SER A 165 -6.01 -4.09 -20.48
N TRP A 166 -6.28 -4.62 -21.67
CA TRP A 166 -6.41 -6.07 -21.87
C TRP A 166 -5.14 -6.82 -21.46
N VAL A 167 -3.96 -6.28 -21.78
CA VAL A 167 -2.66 -6.88 -21.41
C VAL A 167 -2.51 -6.96 -19.89
N GLU A 168 -2.86 -5.90 -19.18
CA GLU A 168 -2.81 -5.91 -17.73
C GLU A 168 -3.74 -6.98 -17.13
N LEU A 169 -4.98 -7.02 -17.59
CA LEU A 169 -6.01 -7.88 -17.01
C LEU A 169 -5.82 -9.36 -17.36
N ARG A 170 -5.29 -9.67 -18.55
CA ARG A 170 -5.18 -11.05 -19.06
C ARG A 170 -3.78 -11.64 -18.91
N VAL A 171 -2.75 -10.81 -18.76
CA VAL A 171 -1.35 -11.26 -18.69
C VAL A 171 -0.72 -10.84 -17.37
N LEU A 172 -0.65 -9.54 -17.08
CA LEU A 172 0.10 -9.05 -15.92
C LEU A 172 -0.54 -9.47 -14.59
N MET A 173 -1.85 -9.28 -14.43
CA MET A 173 -2.57 -9.65 -13.21
C MET A 173 -2.42 -11.14 -12.88
N PRO A 174 -2.72 -12.09 -13.80
CA PRO A 174 -2.54 -13.51 -13.53
C PRO A 174 -1.10 -13.89 -13.19
N VAL A 175 -0.11 -13.33 -13.91
CA VAL A 175 1.30 -13.57 -13.63
C VAL A 175 1.67 -13.09 -12.23
N PHE A 176 1.27 -11.87 -11.84
CA PHE A 176 1.56 -11.35 -10.50
C PHE A 176 0.80 -12.10 -9.39
N MET A 177 -0.42 -12.55 -9.64
CA MET A 177 -1.16 -13.40 -8.71
C MET A 177 -0.45 -14.75 -8.51
N LEU A 178 0.02 -15.38 -9.59
CA LEU A 178 0.76 -16.64 -9.52
C LEU A 178 2.11 -16.46 -8.81
N LEU A 179 2.90 -15.46 -9.22
CA LEU A 179 4.19 -15.17 -8.58
C LEU A 179 4.03 -14.79 -7.11
N GLY A 180 3.01 -14.02 -6.77
CA GLY A 180 2.67 -13.70 -5.37
C GLY A 180 2.27 -14.95 -4.58
N GLY A 181 1.43 -15.82 -5.16
CA GLY A 181 1.04 -17.09 -4.54
C GLY A 181 2.23 -18.03 -4.32
N VAL A 182 3.12 -18.16 -5.30
CA VAL A 182 4.38 -18.93 -5.20
C VAL A 182 5.28 -18.32 -4.13
N GLY A 183 5.42 -16.99 -4.09
CA GLY A 183 6.17 -16.30 -3.06
C GLY A 183 5.64 -16.56 -1.65
N CYS A 184 4.31 -16.57 -1.48
CA CYS A 184 3.67 -16.95 -0.22
C CYS A 184 3.95 -18.42 0.14
N ALA A 185 3.85 -19.34 -0.82
CA ALA A 185 4.13 -20.77 -0.58
C ALA A 185 5.59 -21.00 -0.16
N ALA A 186 6.54 -20.33 -0.82
CA ALA A 186 7.95 -20.36 -0.46
C ALA A 186 8.19 -19.75 0.93
N ALA A 187 7.57 -18.61 1.25
CA ALA A 187 7.67 -17.98 2.57
C ALA A 187 7.12 -18.87 3.71
N LEU A 188 6.14 -19.74 3.38
CA LEU A 188 5.58 -20.73 4.30
C LEU A 188 6.35 -22.07 4.30
N ASN A 189 7.47 -22.18 3.57
CA ASN A 189 8.26 -23.40 3.40
C ASN A 189 7.43 -24.60 2.88
N VAL A 190 6.44 -24.35 2.03
CA VAL A 190 5.63 -25.40 1.38
C VAL A 190 6.34 -25.93 0.12
N ILE A 191 7.16 -25.09 -0.52
CA ILE A 191 7.98 -25.39 -1.70
C ILE A 191 9.38 -24.79 -1.55
#